data_AF-A0A0G1RX53-F1
#
_entry.id   AF-A0A0G1RX53-F1
#
_cell.length_a   1.000
_cell.length_b   1.000
_cell.length_c   1.000
_cell.angle_alpha   90.00
_cell.angle_beta   90.00
_cell.angle_gamma   90.00
#
_symmetry.space_group_name_H-M   'P 1'
#
loop_
_entity.id
_entity.type
_entity.pdbx_description
1 polymer ?
#
loop_
_entity_poly.entity_id
_entity_poly.type
_entity_poly.pdbx_seq_one_letter_code
_entity_poly.pdbx_strand_id
1 'polypeptide(L)'
;MKIVKIISTFILISFFSLILWSFLYSPTREVTPIYSWLSFAADLPYSDKTVSLTLGKNQTEAQLTIDSNDQEKPVYYSLTNLGVKTIKPRVIINGQDWFSDEAILGSALKNLDKDTATNQEKVLAVFKFITDNQLHWYTPLYGTSYYYLDNPVRYLNNWGYGFCSDSSTVLIQLLTFAGYNARLVNLVDHVVAEVFYDGAWHVLDPDMEVYYLNQQGKIASVEEIVADRRLLDSPIWLRDINADVKESVRQILIKAYSQPAATFTPAERGLSNQEYQSEFSYRLQQDEEIRFYYDFPGRYYWGYSDEKPPEFTNGVLISKNRGGLIRTALPFPIVSAYLYKPDLCQTVIKPRFSLKGGRWQKLTGCQDDIIKITDHFPTGEGTYPTEKYFLLLPFSLTDYQLLTQFQTASKSIPHLNDGANDIELKEALNSDIKLEFGYVPLD
;
A
#
# COMPACT_ATOMS: atom_id res chain seq x y z
N MET A 1 -50.41 -1.03 -15.42
CA MET A 1 -49.45 -2.01 -15.99
C MET A 1 -48.34 -1.27 -16.75
N LYS A 2 -47.44 -0.57 -16.04
CA LYS A 2 -46.36 0.28 -16.62
C LYS A 2 -45.29 0.64 -15.56
N ILE A 3 -44.68 -0.33 -14.85
CA ILE A 3 -43.58 -0.05 -13.90
C ILE A 3 -42.41 -1.06 -13.96
N VAL A 4 -42.45 -2.12 -14.79
CA VAL A 4 -41.46 -3.22 -14.70
C VAL A 4 -40.37 -3.22 -15.80
N LYS A 5 -40.28 -2.19 -16.66
CA LYS A 5 -39.35 -2.22 -17.83
C LYS A 5 -38.10 -1.33 -17.76
N ILE A 6 -37.85 -0.63 -16.65
CA ILE A 6 -36.70 0.31 -16.54
C ILE A 6 -35.52 -0.28 -15.75
N ILE A 7 -35.73 -1.31 -14.92
CA ILE A 7 -34.67 -1.86 -14.05
C ILE A 7 -33.78 -2.90 -14.77
N SER A 8 -34.27 -3.58 -15.81
CA SER A 8 -33.50 -4.60 -16.52
C SER A 8 -32.47 -4.04 -17.51
N THR A 9 -32.65 -2.82 -18.00
CA THR A 9 -31.74 -2.22 -18.99
C THR A 9 -30.54 -1.53 -18.33
N PHE A 10 -30.66 -1.07 -17.08
CA PHE A 10 -29.55 -0.49 -16.33
C PHE A 10 -28.55 -1.53 -15.82
N ILE A 11 -28.98 -2.76 -15.54
CA ILE A 11 -28.09 -3.82 -14.99
C ILE A 11 -27.35 -4.56 -16.11
N LEU A 12 -27.91 -4.65 -17.32
CA LEU A 12 -27.23 -5.31 -18.45
C LEU A 12 -26.19 -4.43 -19.17
N ILE A 13 -26.31 -3.10 -19.12
CA ILE A 13 -25.35 -2.19 -19.76
C ILE A 13 -24.06 -2.07 -18.92
N SER A 14 -24.15 -2.16 -17.59
CA SER A 14 -22.98 -2.13 -16.70
C SER A 14 -22.10 -3.38 -16.80
N PHE A 15 -22.67 -4.54 -17.13
CA PHE A 15 -21.91 -5.80 -17.25
C PHE A 15 -21.23 -5.96 -18.62
N PHE A 16 -21.81 -5.43 -19.70
CA PHE A 16 -21.22 -5.52 -21.04
C PHE A 16 -20.10 -4.49 -21.29
N SER A 17 -20.09 -3.36 -20.58
CA SER A 17 -18.97 -2.40 -20.63
C SER A 17 -17.74 -2.91 -19.88
N LEU A 18 -17.90 -3.71 -18.82
CA LEU A 18 -16.79 -4.26 -18.04
C LEU A 18 -15.96 -5.29 -18.84
N ILE A 19 -16.61 -6.14 -19.64
CA ILE A 19 -15.93 -7.20 -20.42
C ILE A 19 -15.17 -6.63 -21.63
N LEU A 20 -15.55 -5.47 -22.16
CA LEU A 20 -14.77 -4.85 -23.25
C LEU A 20 -13.52 -4.10 -22.75
N TRP A 21 -13.50 -3.72 -21.46
CA TRP A 21 -12.41 -2.95 -20.86
C TRP A 21 -11.17 -3.79 -20.56
N SER A 22 -11.33 -5.09 -20.29
CA SER A 22 -10.22 -5.99 -19.97
C SER A 22 -9.51 -6.60 -21.18
N PHE A 23 -10.14 -6.59 -22.36
CA PHE A 23 -9.57 -7.23 -23.56
C PHE A 23 -8.64 -6.34 -24.40
N LEU A 24 -8.58 -5.03 -24.16
CA LEU A 24 -7.79 -4.09 -24.97
C LEU A 24 -6.45 -3.67 -24.34
N TYR A 25 -6.14 -4.14 -23.12
CA TYR A 25 -4.95 -3.76 -22.37
C TYR A 25 -4.03 -4.95 -22.11
N SER A 26 -3.11 -5.21 -23.04
CA SER A 26 -1.99 -6.12 -22.77
C SER A 26 -0.69 -5.59 -23.35
N PRO A 27 0.24 -5.21 -22.47
CA PRO A 27 1.56 -5.79 -22.49
C PRO A 27 1.74 -6.55 -21.17
N THR A 28 1.68 -7.87 -21.26
CA THR A 28 1.90 -8.80 -20.14
C THR A 28 3.23 -8.52 -19.44
N ARG A 29 3.18 -8.05 -18.19
CA ARG A 29 4.23 -8.39 -17.22
C ARG A 29 3.78 -9.65 -16.48
N GLU A 30 4.72 -10.57 -16.28
CA GLU A 30 4.46 -11.86 -15.65
C GLU A 30 3.80 -11.68 -14.28
N VAL A 31 2.62 -12.26 -14.14
CA VAL A 31 1.96 -12.49 -12.85
C VAL A 31 2.44 -13.85 -12.39
N THR A 32 3.16 -13.91 -11.28
CA THR A 32 3.42 -15.18 -10.60
C THR A 32 2.35 -15.37 -9.54
N PRO A 33 1.40 -16.30 -9.70
CA PRO A 33 0.40 -16.59 -8.69
C PRO A 33 1.08 -17.04 -7.40
N ILE A 34 0.59 -16.56 -6.25
CA ILE A 34 0.95 -17.15 -4.97
C ILE A 34 0.24 -18.50 -4.87
N TYR A 35 1.03 -19.57 -4.90
CA TYR A 35 0.60 -20.85 -4.37
C TYR A 35 0.46 -20.74 -2.85
N SER A 36 -0.45 -21.49 -2.24
CA SER A 36 -0.58 -21.57 -0.78
C SER A 36 0.70 -22.15 -0.17
N TRP A 37 1.69 -21.32 0.15
CA TRP A 37 3.02 -21.69 0.70
C TRP A 37 2.97 -22.05 2.20
N LEU A 38 1.91 -22.74 2.61
CA LEU A 38 1.54 -23.05 3.99
C LEU A 38 2.52 -23.97 4.74
N SER A 39 3.63 -24.39 4.14
CA SER A 39 4.45 -25.46 4.69
C SER A 39 5.72 -25.05 5.44
N PHE A 40 6.16 -23.79 5.46
CA PHE A 40 7.47 -23.51 6.07
C PHE A 40 7.57 -22.20 6.83
N ALA A 41 7.25 -22.26 8.14
CA ALA A 41 7.92 -21.41 9.12
C ALA A 41 9.45 -21.65 9.18
N ALA A 42 9.93 -22.75 8.59
CA ALA A 42 11.35 -23.14 8.58
C ALA A 42 12.15 -22.68 7.34
N ASP A 43 11.49 -22.22 6.27
CA ASP A 43 12.11 -21.78 5.00
C ASP A 43 11.64 -20.35 4.62
N LEU A 44 11.74 -19.39 5.55
CA LEU A 44 11.82 -17.97 5.14
C LEU A 44 12.97 -17.86 4.12
N PRO A 45 12.90 -17.02 3.06
CA PRO A 45 13.96 -16.97 2.05
C PRO A 45 15.32 -16.85 2.74
N TYR A 46 16.11 -17.90 2.54
CA TYR A 46 17.42 -18.04 3.16
C TYR A 46 18.30 -16.89 2.67
N SER A 47 19.11 -16.36 3.57
CA SER A 47 20.07 -15.33 3.25
C SER A 47 21.45 -15.90 3.51
N ASP A 48 22.31 -15.87 2.50
CA ASP A 48 23.71 -16.32 2.60
C ASP A 48 24.56 -15.29 3.37
N LYS A 49 24.14 -14.02 3.31
CA LYS A 49 24.86 -12.90 3.90
C LYS A 49 23.89 -11.88 4.47
N THR A 50 24.15 -11.42 5.68
CA THR A 50 23.36 -10.38 6.32
C THR A 50 24.18 -9.13 6.58
N VAL A 51 23.58 -7.96 6.38
CA VAL A 51 24.12 -6.67 6.84
C VAL A 51 23.16 -6.11 7.89
N SER A 52 23.68 -5.67 9.04
CA SER A 52 22.84 -5.15 10.11
C SER A 52 23.29 -3.80 10.64
N LEU A 53 22.32 -2.95 10.96
CA LEU A 53 22.45 -1.69 11.66
C LEU A 53 21.76 -1.81 13.01
N THR A 54 22.42 -1.39 14.10
CA THR A 54 21.79 -1.34 15.42
C THR A 54 21.69 0.10 15.90
N LEU A 55 20.48 0.53 16.22
CA LEU A 55 20.21 1.80 16.90
C LEU A 55 20.17 1.54 18.40
N GLY A 56 21.07 2.17 19.16
CA GLY A 56 21.12 2.00 20.61
C GLY A 56 20.07 2.83 21.34
N LYS A 57 19.68 2.40 22.54
CA LYS A 57 18.64 3.03 23.39
C LYS A 57 18.81 4.52 23.70
N ASN A 58 20.01 5.07 23.53
CA ASN A 58 20.33 6.49 23.77
C ASN A 58 20.46 7.29 22.46
N GLN A 59 20.13 6.69 21.32
CA GLN A 59 20.20 7.31 20.01
C GLN A 59 18.77 7.50 19.47
N THR A 60 18.59 8.51 18.63
CA THR A 60 17.32 8.81 17.97
C THR A 60 17.32 8.39 16.50
N GLU A 61 18.51 8.29 15.91
CA GLU A 61 18.72 7.80 14.55
C GLU A 61 20.05 7.06 14.42
N ALA A 62 20.11 6.20 13.41
CA ALA A 62 21.32 5.57 12.93
C ALA A 62 21.26 5.54 11.39
N GLN A 63 22.41 5.70 10.76
CA GLN A 63 22.52 5.73 9.31
C GLN A 63 23.59 4.76 8.83
N LEU A 64 23.37 4.19 7.65
CA LEU A 64 24.32 3.33 6.97
C LEU A 64 24.14 3.49 5.46
N THR A 65 25.24 3.59 4.73
CA THR A 65 25.23 3.41 3.28
C THR A 65 25.65 1.98 2.97
N ILE A 66 24.85 1.29 2.17
CA ILE A 66 25.19 -0.03 1.62
C ILE A 66 25.29 0.04 0.11
N ASP A 67 26.19 -0.73 -0.48
CA ASP A 67 26.28 -0.87 -1.92
C ASP A 67 25.63 -2.20 -2.32
N SER A 68 24.47 -2.14 -2.97
CA SER A 68 23.86 -3.33 -3.58
C SER A 68 24.26 -3.38 -5.04
N ASN A 69 24.83 -4.50 -5.46
CA ASN A 69 25.30 -4.68 -6.83
C ASN A 69 24.63 -5.90 -7.46
N ASP A 70 24.74 -5.99 -8.78
CA ASP A 70 24.12 -7.05 -9.60
C ASP A 70 24.68 -8.47 -9.34
N GLN A 71 25.51 -8.69 -8.31
CA GLN A 71 26.00 -10.02 -7.92
C GLN A 71 25.27 -10.59 -6.70
N GLU A 72 24.61 -9.74 -5.90
CA GLU A 72 23.88 -10.14 -4.70
C GLU A 72 22.48 -9.50 -4.71
N LYS A 73 21.44 -10.32 -4.61
CA LYS A 73 20.06 -9.87 -4.59
C LYS A 73 19.56 -9.73 -3.15
N PRO A 74 19.02 -8.57 -2.74
CA PRO A 74 18.39 -8.46 -1.43
C PRO A 74 17.09 -9.27 -1.41
N VAL A 75 16.90 -10.11 -0.41
CA VAL A 75 15.70 -10.96 -0.27
C VAL A 75 14.71 -10.42 0.77
N TYR A 76 15.22 -9.78 1.82
CA TYR A 76 14.39 -9.19 2.87
C TYR A 76 15.10 -8.04 3.59
N TYR A 77 14.31 -7.22 4.29
CA TYR A 77 14.80 -6.52 5.48
C TYR A 77 13.92 -6.84 6.69
N SER A 78 14.49 -6.78 7.89
CA SER A 78 13.79 -7.01 9.14
C SER A 78 14.13 -5.96 10.19
N LEU A 79 13.17 -5.69 11.06
CA LEU A 79 13.31 -4.84 12.22
C LEU A 79 13.02 -5.68 13.45
N THR A 80 13.99 -5.77 14.35
CA THR A 80 13.87 -6.49 15.63
C THR A 80 14.00 -5.53 16.79
N ASN A 81 13.06 -5.59 17.73
CA ASN A 81 13.18 -4.89 19.00
C ASN A 81 13.99 -5.72 20.00
N LEU A 82 15.23 -5.29 20.28
CA LEU A 82 16.13 -5.97 21.21
C LEU A 82 15.96 -5.50 22.66
N GLY A 83 15.20 -4.43 22.90
CA GLY A 83 14.96 -3.90 24.23
C GLY A 83 13.58 -4.26 24.79
N VAL A 84 13.32 -3.79 26.01
CA VAL A 84 12.17 -4.20 26.83
C VAL A 84 10.92 -3.33 26.65
N LYS A 85 11.02 -2.24 25.89
CA LYS A 85 9.92 -1.29 25.66
C LYS A 85 9.37 -1.47 24.25
N THR A 86 8.08 -1.25 24.06
CA THR A 86 7.47 -1.21 22.73
C THR A 86 8.01 -0.02 21.93
N ILE A 87 8.31 -0.27 20.67
CA ILE A 87 8.81 0.69 19.66
C ILE A 87 7.86 0.74 18.45
N LYS A 88 8.13 1.66 17.52
CA LYS A 88 7.42 2.09 16.30
C LYS A 88 8.43 2.45 15.17
N PRO A 89 9.33 1.52 14.78
CA PRO A 89 10.52 1.88 14.01
C PRO A 89 10.16 2.48 12.65
N ARG A 90 11.02 3.38 12.17
CA ARG A 90 10.91 4.01 10.86
C ARG A 90 12.17 3.70 10.05
N VAL A 91 11.97 3.14 8.86
CA VAL A 91 13.04 2.88 7.90
C VAL A 91 12.84 3.81 6.72
N ILE A 92 13.88 4.58 6.40
CA ILE A 92 13.93 5.47 5.25
C ILE A 92 15.07 4.97 4.39
N ILE A 93 14.77 4.66 3.12
CA ILE A 93 15.79 4.25 2.15
C ILE A 93 15.77 5.26 1.02
N ASN A 94 16.95 5.78 0.66
CA ASN A 94 17.12 6.76 -0.41
C ASN A 94 16.19 7.98 -0.26
N GLY A 95 15.97 8.42 0.99
CA GLY A 95 15.09 9.54 1.32
C GLY A 95 13.59 9.30 1.05
N GLN A 96 13.15 8.04 0.93
CA GLN A 96 11.74 7.69 0.79
C GLN A 96 11.15 7.27 2.13
N ASP A 97 10.24 8.10 2.65
CA ASP A 97 9.62 7.98 3.97
C ASP A 97 8.08 7.94 3.84
N TRP A 98 7.49 6.88 4.39
CA TRP A 98 6.07 6.54 4.27
C TRP A 98 5.25 6.79 5.53
N PHE A 99 5.85 7.44 6.53
CA PHE A 99 5.31 7.52 7.88
C PHE A 99 4.05 8.38 8.02
N SER A 100 4.00 9.52 7.33
CA SER A 100 2.91 10.51 7.44
C SER A 100 2.71 11.25 6.12
N ASP A 101 1.62 12.02 5.98
CA ASP A 101 1.38 12.87 4.81
C ASP A 101 2.55 13.85 4.56
N GLU A 102 3.12 14.42 5.64
CA GLU A 102 4.30 15.29 5.57
C GLU A 102 5.54 14.55 5.04
N ALA A 103 5.78 13.32 5.52
CA ALA A 103 6.92 12.51 5.09
C ALA A 103 6.79 12.06 3.63
N ILE A 104 5.58 11.67 3.23
CA ILE A 104 5.26 11.27 1.86
C ILE A 104 5.42 12.47 0.91
N LEU A 105 4.90 13.64 1.29
CA LEU A 105 5.08 14.87 0.53
C LEU A 105 6.56 15.26 0.43
N GLY A 106 7.30 15.15 1.54
CA GLY A 106 8.75 15.38 1.57
C GLY A 106 9.50 14.44 0.62
N SER A 107 9.09 13.18 0.55
CA SER A 107 9.66 12.18 -0.38
C SER A 107 9.35 12.51 -1.83
N ALA A 108 8.13 12.95 -2.14
CA ALA A 108 7.73 13.36 -3.48
C ALA A 108 8.53 14.58 -3.98
N LEU A 109 8.83 15.53 -3.08
CA LEU A 109 9.50 16.78 -3.41
C LEU A 109 11.03 16.73 -3.24
N LYS A 110 11.60 15.58 -2.83
CA LYS A 110 13.01 15.48 -2.36
C LYS A 110 14.06 15.97 -3.36
N ASN A 111 13.78 15.87 -4.66
CA ASN A 111 14.71 16.23 -5.73
C ASN A 111 14.49 17.66 -6.26
N LEU A 112 13.55 18.41 -5.69
CA LEU A 112 13.27 19.79 -6.10
C LEU A 112 13.97 20.78 -5.18
N ASP A 113 14.50 21.83 -5.80
CA ASP A 113 14.96 23.00 -5.06
C ASP A 113 13.76 23.77 -4.50
N LYS A 114 13.69 23.88 -3.16
CA LYS A 114 12.51 24.43 -2.48
C LYS A 114 12.25 25.91 -2.83
N ASP A 115 13.33 26.64 -3.09
CA ASP A 115 13.31 28.09 -3.28
C ASP A 115 13.04 28.48 -4.74
N THR A 116 13.43 27.62 -5.69
CA THR A 116 13.35 27.92 -7.12
C THR A 116 12.33 27.08 -7.90
N ALA A 117 11.90 25.93 -7.39
CA ALA A 117 10.92 25.09 -8.07
C ALA A 117 9.56 25.80 -8.19
N THR A 118 9.03 25.82 -9.40
CA THR A 118 7.73 26.37 -9.78
C THR A 118 6.58 25.56 -9.18
N ASN A 119 5.38 26.14 -9.15
CA ASN A 119 4.18 25.42 -8.72
C ASN A 119 3.90 24.20 -9.61
N GLN A 120 4.09 24.32 -10.93
CA GLN A 120 3.91 23.21 -11.85
C GLN A 120 4.91 22.07 -11.58
N GLU A 121 6.18 22.36 -11.29
CA GLU A 121 7.17 21.32 -10.95
C GLU A 121 6.82 20.61 -9.64
N LYS A 122 6.44 21.36 -8.60
CA LYS A 122 6.01 20.80 -7.30
C LYS A 122 4.79 19.90 -7.45
N VAL A 123 3.77 20.39 -8.16
CA VAL A 123 2.53 19.64 -8.43
C VAL A 123 2.82 18.39 -9.25
N LEU A 124 3.63 18.49 -10.31
CA LEU A 124 4.01 17.33 -11.14
C LEU A 124 4.84 16.31 -10.37
N ALA A 125 5.67 16.73 -9.40
CA ALA A 125 6.41 15.80 -8.55
C ALA A 125 5.49 15.00 -7.62
N VAL A 126 4.48 15.65 -7.00
CA VAL A 126 3.45 14.95 -6.20
C VAL A 126 2.61 14.03 -7.09
N PHE A 127 2.18 14.52 -8.25
CA PHE A 127 1.44 13.74 -9.23
C PHE A 127 2.22 12.49 -9.65
N LYS A 128 3.48 12.66 -10.05
CA LYS A 128 4.36 11.56 -10.42
C LYS A 128 4.51 10.57 -9.28
N PHE A 129 4.73 11.04 -8.05
CA PHE A 129 4.85 10.16 -6.89
C PHE A 129 3.60 9.29 -6.70
N ILE A 130 2.39 9.85 -6.85
CA ILE A 130 1.16 9.06 -6.80
C ILE A 130 1.11 8.03 -7.94
N THR A 131 1.34 8.45 -9.18
CA THR A 131 1.28 7.53 -10.35
C THR A 131 2.36 6.43 -10.30
N ASP A 132 3.52 6.71 -9.73
CA ASP A 132 4.59 5.72 -9.56
C ASP A 132 4.19 4.69 -8.50
N ASN A 133 3.41 5.07 -7.49
CA ASN A 133 3.11 4.27 -6.29
C ASN A 133 1.69 3.72 -6.22
N GLN A 134 0.90 3.88 -7.28
CA GLN A 134 -0.49 3.41 -7.33
C GLN A 134 -0.76 2.51 -8.56
N LEU A 135 -1.97 1.96 -8.63
CA LEU A 135 -2.49 1.13 -9.71
C LEU A 135 -4.01 1.31 -9.81
N HIS A 136 -4.54 1.42 -11.03
CA HIS A 136 -5.98 1.28 -11.25
C HIS A 136 -6.43 -0.16 -10.96
N TRP A 137 -7.33 -0.32 -9.99
CA TRP A 137 -7.97 -1.60 -9.72
C TRP A 137 -9.30 -1.44 -8.96
N TYR A 138 -10.11 -2.51 -8.90
CA TYR A 138 -11.26 -2.55 -8.00
C TYR A 138 -10.83 -2.13 -6.60
N THR A 139 -11.45 -1.06 -6.12
CA THR A 139 -11.36 -0.59 -4.74
C THR A 139 -11.41 -1.79 -3.78
N PRO A 140 -10.41 -1.94 -2.89
CA PRO A 140 -10.47 -2.97 -1.86
C PRO A 140 -11.78 -2.84 -1.07
N LEU A 141 -12.59 -3.90 -1.06
CA LEU A 141 -13.96 -3.85 -0.55
C LEU A 141 -13.96 -3.98 0.98
N TYR A 142 -13.96 -2.83 1.66
CA TYR A 142 -14.02 -2.71 3.12
C TYR A 142 -15.45 -2.56 3.66
N GLY A 143 -16.18 -3.67 3.80
CA GLY A 143 -17.52 -3.65 4.40
C GLY A 143 -18.43 -2.56 3.80
N THR A 144 -19.11 -1.77 4.63
CA THR A 144 -20.03 -0.70 4.20
C THR A 144 -19.40 0.68 4.09
N SER A 145 -18.07 0.82 4.14
CA SER A 145 -17.41 2.11 4.34
C SER A 145 -16.33 2.38 3.29
N TYR A 146 -16.72 3.10 2.23
CA TYR A 146 -15.83 3.66 1.20
C TYR A 146 -14.78 4.67 1.74
N TYR A 147 -14.95 5.14 2.98
CA TYR A 147 -14.20 6.28 3.56
C TYR A 147 -12.72 6.03 3.88
N TYR A 148 -12.14 4.86 3.58
CA TYR A 148 -10.79 4.52 4.05
C TYR A 148 -9.68 4.62 3.00
N LEU A 149 -10.03 4.71 1.72
CA LEU A 149 -9.06 4.96 0.64
C LEU A 149 -8.80 6.45 0.42
N ASP A 150 -9.63 7.28 1.00
CA ASP A 150 -9.46 8.72 1.04
C ASP A 150 -8.44 9.13 2.12
N ASN A 151 -7.37 8.37 2.34
CA ASN A 151 -6.29 8.75 3.24
C ASN A 151 -4.95 8.38 2.59
N PRO A 152 -4.07 9.35 2.25
CA PRO A 152 -2.87 9.06 1.46
C PRO A 152 -1.94 8.05 2.12
N VAL A 153 -1.72 8.17 3.43
CA VAL A 153 -0.88 7.24 4.18
C VAL A 153 -1.41 5.82 4.09
N ARG A 154 -2.70 5.59 4.32
CA ARG A 154 -3.30 4.24 4.25
C ARG A 154 -3.37 3.73 2.83
N TYR A 155 -3.82 4.57 1.89
CA TYR A 155 -3.84 4.27 0.47
C TYR A 155 -2.49 3.74 0.03
N LEU A 156 -1.43 4.51 0.25
CA LEU A 156 -0.11 4.20 -0.25
C LEU A 156 0.59 3.09 0.54
N ASN A 157 0.36 2.93 1.86
CA ASN A 157 1.04 1.90 2.65
C ASN A 157 0.36 0.53 2.64
N ASN A 158 -0.96 0.46 2.54
CA ASN A 158 -1.70 -0.80 2.68
C ASN A 158 -2.07 -1.40 1.33
N TRP A 159 -2.46 -0.54 0.38
CA TRP A 159 -3.08 -0.95 -0.88
C TRP A 159 -2.24 -0.53 -2.07
N GLY A 160 -2.05 0.75 -2.33
CA GLY A 160 -1.42 1.21 -3.56
C GLY A 160 -2.26 0.86 -4.80
N TYR A 161 -3.57 0.68 -4.64
CA TYR A 161 -4.52 0.49 -5.74
C TYR A 161 -5.92 0.98 -5.38
N GLY A 162 -6.68 1.37 -6.40
CA GLY A 162 -8.05 1.84 -6.28
C GLY A 162 -8.57 2.35 -7.62
N PHE A 163 -9.79 2.87 -7.63
CA PHE A 163 -10.38 3.49 -8.82
C PHE A 163 -9.92 4.94 -9.02
N CYS A 164 -10.33 5.51 -10.14
CA CYS A 164 -10.11 6.92 -10.48
C CYS A 164 -10.51 7.90 -9.37
N SER A 165 -11.58 7.60 -8.64
CA SER A 165 -11.99 8.41 -7.48
C SER A 165 -11.00 8.32 -6.33
N ASP A 166 -10.43 7.15 -6.06
CA ASP A 166 -9.52 6.91 -4.92
C ASP A 166 -8.18 7.60 -5.19
N SER A 167 -7.60 7.36 -6.37
CA SER A 167 -6.31 7.94 -6.78
C SER A 167 -6.39 9.47 -6.90
N SER A 168 -7.48 10.00 -7.47
CA SER A 168 -7.71 11.45 -7.51
C SER A 168 -7.91 12.04 -6.12
N THR A 169 -8.61 11.34 -5.23
CA THR A 169 -8.83 11.80 -3.85
C THR A 169 -7.52 11.86 -3.06
N VAL A 170 -6.66 10.85 -3.18
CA VAL A 170 -5.34 10.84 -2.55
C VAL A 170 -4.46 11.98 -3.07
N LEU A 171 -4.48 12.22 -4.39
CA LEU A 171 -3.73 13.32 -5.00
C LEU A 171 -4.19 14.69 -4.49
N ILE A 172 -5.49 14.98 -4.50
CA ILE A 172 -5.97 16.29 -4.02
C ILE A 172 -5.71 16.48 -2.52
N GLN A 173 -5.67 15.41 -1.73
CA GLN A 173 -5.36 15.51 -0.31
C GLN A 173 -3.91 15.89 -0.06
N LEU A 174 -2.96 15.24 -0.74
CA LEU A 174 -1.55 15.63 -0.63
C LEU A 174 -1.31 17.06 -1.16
N LEU A 175 -1.97 17.45 -2.25
CA LEU A 175 -1.87 18.82 -2.78
C LEU A 175 -2.50 19.84 -1.83
N THR A 176 -3.63 19.52 -1.21
CA THR A 176 -4.25 20.36 -0.18
C THR A 176 -3.35 20.48 1.05
N PHE A 177 -2.75 19.38 1.49
CA PHE A 177 -1.77 19.36 2.57
C PHE A 177 -0.53 20.21 2.24
N ALA A 178 -0.10 20.21 0.97
CA ALA A 178 0.97 21.08 0.46
C ALA A 178 0.56 22.57 0.33
N GLY A 179 -0.67 22.93 0.67
CA GLY A 179 -1.16 24.31 0.69
C GLY A 179 -1.82 24.77 -0.62
N TYR A 180 -2.08 23.88 -1.57
CA TYR A 180 -2.81 24.20 -2.79
C TYR A 180 -4.32 24.07 -2.60
N ASN A 181 -5.10 24.84 -3.35
CA ASN A 181 -6.53 24.56 -3.49
C ASN A 181 -6.69 23.44 -4.53
N ALA A 182 -7.23 22.30 -4.13
CA ALA A 182 -7.45 21.16 -5.02
C ALA A 182 -8.91 20.66 -4.94
N ARG A 183 -9.41 20.06 -6.02
CA ARG A 183 -10.78 19.56 -6.14
C ARG A 183 -10.84 18.32 -7.02
N LEU A 184 -11.81 17.44 -6.75
CA LEU A 184 -12.23 16.41 -7.70
C LEU A 184 -13.08 17.04 -8.79
N VAL A 185 -13.00 16.46 -9.98
CA VAL A 185 -13.85 16.78 -11.10
C VAL A 185 -14.47 15.48 -11.62
N ASN A 186 -15.79 15.37 -11.47
CA ASN A 186 -16.56 14.24 -11.97
C ASN A 186 -16.86 14.45 -13.46
N LEU A 187 -16.24 13.61 -14.27
CA LEU A 187 -16.44 13.47 -15.70
C LEU A 187 -17.45 12.35 -16.00
N VAL A 188 -17.70 12.06 -17.28
CA VAL A 188 -18.55 10.93 -17.67
C VAL A 188 -17.84 9.62 -17.37
N ASP A 189 -18.35 8.86 -16.39
CA ASP A 189 -17.79 7.57 -15.93
C ASP A 189 -16.30 7.64 -15.51
N HIS A 190 -15.81 8.83 -15.14
CA HIS A 190 -14.42 9.05 -14.75
C HIS A 190 -14.30 10.19 -13.74
N VAL A 191 -13.25 10.18 -12.92
CA VAL A 191 -12.96 11.23 -11.94
C VAL A 191 -11.50 11.62 -12.06
N VAL A 192 -11.23 12.93 -12.11
CA VAL A 192 -9.87 13.49 -12.17
C VAL A 192 -9.66 14.51 -11.05
N ALA A 193 -8.41 14.91 -10.84
CA ALA A 193 -8.04 15.96 -9.90
C ALA A 193 -7.78 17.27 -10.64
N GLU A 194 -8.20 18.39 -10.05
CA GLU A 194 -7.75 19.72 -10.45
C GLU A 194 -7.09 20.43 -9.26
N VAL A 195 -6.05 21.20 -9.55
CA VAL A 195 -5.34 22.02 -8.56
C VAL A 195 -5.20 23.45 -9.08
N PHE A 196 -5.39 24.43 -8.19
CA PHE A 196 -5.32 25.85 -8.53
C PHE A 196 -3.97 26.43 -8.10
N TYR A 197 -3.23 26.96 -9.06
CA TYR A 197 -2.01 27.73 -8.84
C TYR A 197 -1.82 28.74 -9.97
N ASP A 198 -0.99 29.76 -9.76
CA ASP A 198 -0.68 30.80 -10.77
C ASP A 198 -1.92 31.41 -11.45
N GLY A 199 -3.04 31.50 -10.72
CA GLY A 199 -4.29 32.11 -11.16
C GLY A 199 -5.20 31.23 -12.03
N ALA A 200 -4.91 29.94 -12.21
CA ALA A 200 -5.72 29.03 -13.03
C ALA A 200 -5.86 27.62 -12.41
N TRP A 201 -6.85 26.87 -12.88
CA TRP A 201 -7.01 25.44 -12.58
C TRP A 201 -6.17 24.59 -13.53
N HIS A 202 -5.66 23.47 -13.02
CA HIS A 202 -4.77 22.56 -13.74
C HIS A 202 -5.20 21.12 -13.47
N VAL A 203 -5.53 20.36 -14.51
CA VAL A 203 -6.03 18.99 -14.40
C VAL A 203 -4.91 17.96 -14.41
N LEU A 204 -5.03 16.98 -13.53
CA LEU A 204 -4.15 15.83 -13.39
C LEU A 204 -5.01 14.57 -13.33
N ASP A 205 -4.71 13.60 -14.17
CA ASP A 205 -5.40 12.32 -14.19
C ASP A 205 -4.46 11.23 -13.62
N PRO A 206 -4.51 10.94 -12.30
CA PRO A 206 -3.62 9.96 -11.69
C PRO A 206 -3.97 8.52 -12.06
N ASP A 207 -5.16 8.29 -12.58
CA ASP A 207 -5.68 6.97 -12.93
C ASP A 207 -5.23 6.54 -14.33
N MET A 208 -5.38 7.46 -15.29
CA MET A 208 -4.90 7.28 -16.67
C MET A 208 -3.45 7.75 -16.84
N GLU A 209 -2.88 8.36 -15.80
CA GLU A 209 -1.48 8.79 -15.68
C GLU A 209 -1.06 9.79 -16.76
N VAL A 210 -1.97 10.73 -17.03
CA VAL A 210 -1.82 11.76 -18.06
C VAL A 210 -2.14 13.15 -17.54
N TYR A 211 -1.58 14.13 -18.23
CA TYR A 211 -2.00 15.52 -18.16
C TYR A 211 -1.86 16.16 -19.55
N TYR A 212 -2.38 17.37 -19.71
CA TYR A 212 -2.43 18.07 -20.99
C TYR A 212 -1.78 19.42 -20.86
N LEU A 213 -1.06 19.88 -21.89
CA LEU A 213 -0.50 21.21 -21.92
C LEU A 213 -1.31 22.10 -22.86
N ASN A 214 -1.63 23.31 -22.41
CA ASN A 214 -2.18 24.34 -23.28
C ASN A 214 -1.06 24.97 -24.14
N GLN A 215 -1.43 25.93 -25.00
CA GLN A 215 -0.49 26.59 -25.92
C GLN A 215 0.62 27.38 -25.21
N GLN A 216 0.42 27.72 -23.92
CA GLN A 216 1.40 28.42 -23.10
C GLN A 216 2.33 27.45 -22.34
N GLY A 217 2.20 26.14 -22.55
CA GLY A 217 2.99 25.12 -21.84
C GLY A 217 2.59 24.95 -20.37
N LYS A 218 1.42 25.47 -19.97
CA LYS A 218 0.83 25.22 -18.66
C LYS A 218 -0.07 24.00 -18.73
N ILE A 219 -0.22 23.29 -17.62
CA ILE A 219 -1.21 22.22 -17.52
C ILE A 219 -2.61 22.81 -17.81
N ALA A 220 -3.37 22.20 -18.71
CA ALA A 220 -4.72 22.65 -19.04
C ALA A 220 -5.70 22.32 -17.90
N SER A 221 -6.74 23.11 -17.73
CA SER A 221 -7.91 22.79 -16.90
C SER A 221 -8.87 21.82 -17.63
N VAL A 222 -9.80 21.22 -16.88
CA VAL A 222 -10.92 20.49 -17.46
C VAL A 222 -11.75 21.39 -18.37
N GLU A 223 -11.97 22.65 -17.97
CA GLU A 223 -12.71 23.63 -18.76
C GLU A 223 -12.04 23.91 -20.10
N GLU A 224 -10.72 24.09 -20.13
CA GLU A 224 -9.95 24.25 -21.37
C GLU A 224 -10.06 23.01 -22.28
N ILE A 225 -9.99 21.80 -21.73
CA ILE A 225 -10.11 20.55 -22.51
C ILE A 225 -11.52 20.39 -23.09
N VAL A 226 -12.57 20.72 -22.32
CA VAL A 226 -13.95 20.67 -22.80
C VAL A 226 -14.18 21.70 -23.91
N ALA A 227 -13.59 22.88 -23.79
CA ALA A 227 -13.67 23.95 -24.80
C ALA A 227 -12.85 23.65 -26.06
N ASP A 228 -11.68 23.02 -25.92
CA ASP A 228 -10.79 22.62 -27.03
C ASP A 228 -10.37 21.15 -26.92
N ARG A 229 -11.23 20.27 -27.44
CA ARG A 229 -11.00 18.81 -27.39
C ARG A 229 -9.76 18.34 -28.16
N ARG A 230 -9.13 19.17 -28.99
CA ARG A 230 -7.87 18.83 -29.66
C ARG A 230 -6.72 18.62 -28.66
N LEU A 231 -6.83 19.14 -27.45
CA LEU A 231 -5.88 18.86 -26.37
C LEU A 231 -5.79 17.35 -26.08
N LEU A 232 -6.88 16.60 -26.25
CA LEU A 232 -6.92 15.14 -26.09
C LEU A 232 -6.10 14.38 -27.15
N ASP A 233 -5.63 15.05 -28.20
CA ASP A 233 -4.78 14.45 -29.24
C ASP A 233 -3.30 14.47 -28.83
N SER A 234 -2.92 15.25 -27.81
CA SER A 234 -1.54 15.41 -27.36
C SER A 234 -1.38 15.25 -25.82
N PRO A 235 -1.85 14.12 -25.23
CA PRO A 235 -1.60 13.84 -23.82
C PRO A 235 -0.10 13.71 -23.52
N ILE A 236 0.31 14.24 -22.38
CA ILE A 236 1.61 13.94 -21.79
C ILE A 236 1.44 12.72 -20.89
N TRP A 237 2.05 11.62 -21.29
CA TRP A 237 2.05 10.35 -20.56
C TRP A 237 3.19 10.31 -19.56
N LEU A 238 2.89 9.94 -18.30
CA LEU A 238 3.94 9.69 -17.31
C LEU A 238 4.60 8.32 -17.46
N ARG A 239 3.95 7.39 -18.16
CA ARG A 239 4.49 6.06 -18.46
C ARG A 239 4.77 5.87 -19.94
N ASP A 240 5.83 5.12 -20.20
CA ASP A 240 6.10 4.59 -21.54
C ASP A 240 5.26 3.34 -21.77
N ILE A 241 4.06 3.55 -22.33
CA ILE A 241 3.12 2.50 -22.72
C ILE A 241 2.99 2.43 -24.25
N ASN A 242 2.66 1.25 -24.76
CA ASN A 242 2.57 1.00 -26.19
C ASN A 242 1.46 1.85 -26.86
N ALA A 243 1.56 2.04 -28.18
CA ALA A 243 0.68 2.92 -28.93
C ALA A 243 -0.80 2.49 -28.90
N ASP A 244 -1.07 1.18 -28.92
CA ASP A 244 -2.44 0.64 -28.93
C ASP A 244 -3.16 0.91 -27.59
N VAL A 245 -2.42 0.80 -26.48
CA VAL A 245 -2.90 1.18 -25.15
C VAL A 245 -3.16 2.68 -25.06
N LYS A 246 -2.24 3.52 -25.59
CA LYS A 246 -2.45 4.98 -25.62
C LYS A 246 -3.72 5.37 -26.36
N GLU A 247 -3.98 4.74 -27.50
CA GLU A 247 -5.18 5.02 -28.28
C GLU A 247 -6.46 4.55 -27.57
N SER A 248 -6.42 3.37 -26.92
CA SER A 248 -7.55 2.87 -26.12
C SER A 248 -7.90 3.83 -24.97
N VAL A 249 -6.89 4.28 -24.22
CA VAL A 249 -7.07 5.28 -23.14
C VAL A 249 -7.60 6.60 -23.72
N ARG A 250 -7.08 7.05 -24.86
CA ARG A 250 -7.55 8.29 -25.50
C ARG A 250 -9.04 8.22 -25.86
N GLN A 251 -9.55 7.08 -26.33
CA GLN A 251 -10.99 6.92 -26.59
C GLN A 251 -11.84 7.02 -25.32
N ILE A 252 -11.35 6.46 -24.20
CA ILE A 252 -12.00 6.61 -22.89
C ILE A 252 -12.02 8.08 -22.48
N LEU A 253 -10.91 8.80 -22.64
CA LEU A 253 -10.80 10.21 -22.29
C LEU A 253 -11.70 11.11 -23.17
N ILE A 254 -11.81 10.83 -24.47
CA ILE A 254 -12.76 11.52 -25.37
C ILE A 254 -14.20 11.38 -24.86
N LYS A 255 -14.58 10.20 -24.37
CA LYS A 255 -15.89 9.98 -23.74
C LYS A 255 -16.00 10.73 -22.41
N ALA A 256 -14.99 10.64 -21.55
CA ALA A 256 -14.99 11.25 -20.22
C ALA A 256 -15.22 12.78 -20.29
N TYR A 257 -14.49 13.47 -21.15
CA TYR A 257 -14.57 14.92 -21.35
C TYR A 257 -15.74 15.37 -22.26
N SER A 258 -16.74 14.51 -22.46
CA SER A 258 -17.83 14.80 -23.40
C SER A 258 -18.92 15.74 -22.85
N GLN A 259 -19.00 15.96 -21.53
CA GLN A 259 -20.04 16.73 -20.86
C GLN A 259 -19.49 17.66 -19.76
N PRO A 260 -20.25 18.69 -19.34
CA PRO A 260 -19.88 19.55 -18.21
C PRO A 260 -19.66 18.74 -16.93
N ALA A 261 -18.62 19.12 -16.19
CA ALA A 261 -18.18 18.37 -15.02
C ALA A 261 -18.69 18.97 -13.71
N ALA A 262 -19.13 18.11 -12.79
CA ALA A 262 -19.41 18.53 -11.42
C ALA A 262 -18.11 18.52 -10.61
N THR A 263 -17.92 19.50 -9.72
CA THR A 263 -16.70 19.60 -8.92
C THR A 263 -16.98 19.38 -7.44
N PHE A 264 -16.05 18.74 -6.74
CA PHE A 264 -16.16 18.47 -5.31
C PHE A 264 -14.84 18.79 -4.62
N THR A 265 -14.88 19.64 -3.62
CA THR A 265 -13.76 19.89 -2.70
C THR A 265 -13.57 18.71 -1.74
N PRO A 266 -12.38 18.55 -1.13
CA PRO A 266 -12.18 17.57 -0.06
C PRO A 266 -13.24 17.67 1.06
N ALA A 267 -13.59 18.89 1.46
CA ALA A 267 -14.60 19.12 2.49
C ALA A 267 -16.00 18.62 2.09
N GLU A 268 -16.41 18.82 0.83
CA GLU A 268 -17.70 18.33 0.31
C GLU A 268 -17.77 16.80 0.21
N ARG A 269 -16.61 16.12 0.14
CA ARG A 269 -16.49 14.66 0.25
C ARG A 269 -16.55 14.14 1.69
N GLY A 270 -16.65 15.04 2.68
CA GLY A 270 -16.62 14.69 4.09
C GLY A 270 -15.22 14.37 4.61
N LEU A 271 -14.16 14.72 3.85
CA LEU A 271 -12.78 14.51 4.25
C LEU A 271 -12.43 15.56 5.30
N SER A 272 -12.18 15.12 6.52
CA SER A 272 -11.94 16.01 7.65
C SER A 272 -10.46 16.35 7.79
N ASN A 273 -10.14 17.52 8.35
CA ASN A 273 -8.74 17.88 8.61
C ASN A 273 -8.01 16.89 9.53
N GLN A 274 -8.77 16.10 10.30
CA GLN A 274 -8.24 15.10 11.22
C GLN A 274 -7.75 13.84 10.49
N GLU A 275 -8.18 13.61 9.25
CA GLU A 275 -7.71 12.50 8.40
C GLU A 275 -6.35 12.80 7.75
N TYR A 276 -5.92 14.07 7.62
CA TYR A 276 -4.58 14.48 7.16
C TYR A 276 -3.45 14.27 8.18
N GLN A 277 -3.74 13.62 9.32
CA GLN A 277 -2.77 13.40 10.41
C GLN A 277 -2.62 11.92 10.74
N SER A 278 -2.86 11.06 9.75
CA SER A 278 -2.57 9.63 9.90
C SER A 278 -1.07 9.38 9.94
N GLU A 279 -0.65 8.53 10.87
CA GLU A 279 0.69 7.94 10.89
C GLU A 279 0.60 6.45 10.56
N PHE A 280 1.56 5.95 9.80
CA PHE A 280 1.78 4.53 9.58
C PHE A 280 3.06 4.08 10.27
N SER A 281 2.91 3.15 11.22
CA SER A 281 4.05 2.53 11.87
C SER A 281 3.67 1.20 12.49
N TYR A 282 4.61 0.27 12.40
CA TYR A 282 4.54 -1.04 13.01
C TYR A 282 4.97 -0.97 14.47
N ARG A 283 4.13 -1.45 15.38
CA ARG A 283 4.46 -1.50 16.81
C ARG A 283 5.14 -2.82 17.14
N LEU A 284 6.38 -2.78 17.60
CA LEU A 284 7.13 -3.98 18.01
C LEU A 284 7.33 -3.98 19.52
N GLN A 285 6.81 -5.01 20.18
CA GLN A 285 7.11 -5.33 21.58
C GLN A 285 8.50 -5.98 21.68
N GLN A 286 8.95 -6.21 22.91
CA GLN A 286 10.22 -6.88 23.17
C GLN A 286 10.31 -8.21 22.41
N ASP A 287 11.47 -8.44 21.77
CA ASP A 287 11.81 -9.64 20.99
C ASP A 287 10.90 -9.88 19.77
N GLU A 288 10.01 -8.94 19.43
CA GLU A 288 9.24 -8.99 18.18
C GLU A 288 10.11 -8.57 16.99
N GLU A 289 9.94 -9.28 15.90
CA GLU A 289 10.58 -9.01 14.62
C GLU A 289 9.51 -8.84 13.55
N ILE A 290 9.60 -7.77 12.77
CA ILE A 290 8.85 -7.64 11.52
C ILE A 290 9.81 -7.78 10.35
N ARG A 291 9.45 -8.59 9.37
CA ARG A 291 10.27 -8.85 8.17
C ARG A 291 9.46 -8.58 6.92
N PHE A 292 10.06 -7.86 5.98
CA PHE A 292 9.53 -7.54 4.66
C PHE A 292 10.36 -8.22 3.60
N TYR A 293 9.72 -8.79 2.60
CA TYR A 293 10.38 -9.52 1.53
C TYR A 293 10.34 -8.72 0.23
N TYR A 294 11.50 -8.53 -0.40
CA TYR A 294 11.62 -7.77 -1.65
C TYR A 294 11.09 -8.57 -2.86
N ASP A 295 11.43 -9.86 -2.91
CA ASP A 295 11.16 -10.74 -4.05
C ASP A 295 10.21 -11.88 -3.72
N PHE A 296 9.35 -11.70 -2.73
CA PHE A 296 8.25 -12.64 -2.55
C PHE A 296 7.47 -12.70 -3.88
N PRO A 297 7.28 -13.89 -4.49
CA PRO A 297 6.46 -14.02 -5.69
C PRO A 297 5.07 -13.46 -5.33
N GLY A 298 4.70 -12.35 -5.97
CA GLY A 298 3.69 -11.44 -5.43
C GLY A 298 3.98 -9.96 -5.69
N ARG A 299 4.92 -9.66 -6.62
CA ARG A 299 4.95 -8.34 -7.25
C ARG A 299 3.55 -8.02 -7.74
N TYR A 300 3.14 -6.80 -7.44
CA TYR A 300 1.84 -6.28 -7.82
C TYR A 300 1.47 -6.64 -9.25
N TYR A 301 0.21 -7.01 -9.38
CA TYR A 301 -0.53 -6.94 -10.62
C TYR A 301 -0.23 -5.61 -11.33
N TRP A 302 0.40 -5.67 -12.50
CA TRP A 302 0.92 -4.50 -13.20
C TRP A 302 0.09 -4.22 -14.47
N GLY A 303 -1.23 -4.16 -14.32
CA GLY A 303 -2.13 -3.90 -15.45
C GLY A 303 -3.61 -4.01 -15.08
N TYR A 304 -4.48 -3.69 -16.03
CA TYR A 304 -5.93 -3.90 -15.99
C TYR A 304 -6.22 -5.35 -16.45
N SER A 305 -6.37 -6.33 -15.57
CA SER A 305 -7.01 -7.62 -15.93
C SER A 305 -8.39 -7.71 -15.27
N ASP A 306 -9.10 -8.82 -15.36
CA ASP A 306 -10.40 -9.03 -14.66
C ASP A 306 -10.23 -9.82 -13.37
N GLU A 307 -9.01 -10.25 -13.05
CA GLU A 307 -8.72 -11.12 -11.92
C GLU A 307 -8.41 -10.33 -10.64
N LYS A 308 -9.11 -10.66 -9.54
CA LYS A 308 -8.84 -10.08 -8.21
C LYS A 308 -7.32 -10.15 -7.91
N PRO A 309 -6.67 -9.09 -7.40
CA PRO A 309 -5.32 -9.11 -6.91
C PRO A 309 -5.24 -10.28 -5.95
N PRO A 310 -4.32 -11.23 -6.16
CA PRO A 310 -4.14 -12.33 -5.24
C PRO A 310 -4.04 -11.82 -3.80
N GLU A 311 -4.49 -12.62 -2.83
CA GLU A 311 -4.25 -12.30 -1.42
C GLU A 311 -2.74 -12.45 -1.17
N PHE A 312 -2.01 -11.35 -1.27
CA PHE A 312 -0.56 -11.34 -1.18
C PHE A 312 -0.11 -11.13 0.25
N THR A 313 0.92 -11.85 0.66
CA THR A 313 1.71 -11.50 1.84
C THR A 313 3.11 -11.16 1.39
N ASN A 314 3.61 -10.02 1.85
CA ASN A 314 4.98 -9.56 1.61
C ASN A 314 5.71 -9.21 2.90
N GLY A 315 5.10 -9.54 4.04
CA GLY A 315 5.75 -9.43 5.32
C GLY A 315 5.14 -10.32 6.39
N VAL A 316 5.96 -10.60 7.40
CA VAL A 316 5.61 -11.40 8.57
C VAL A 316 6.03 -10.67 9.84
N LEU A 317 5.10 -10.58 10.79
CA LEU A 317 5.40 -10.24 12.19
C LEU A 317 5.60 -11.54 12.96
N ILE A 318 6.77 -11.69 13.55
CA ILE A 318 7.18 -12.82 14.38
C ILE A 318 7.14 -12.36 15.83
N SER A 319 6.13 -12.78 16.58
CA SER A 319 6.03 -12.50 18.01
C SER A 319 6.53 -13.68 18.84
N LYS A 320 7.61 -13.45 19.59
CA LYS A 320 8.18 -14.38 20.58
C LYS A 320 7.71 -13.92 21.96
N ASN A 321 6.43 -14.12 22.27
CA ASN A 321 5.85 -13.49 23.46
C ASN A 321 6.49 -14.01 24.76
N ARG A 322 6.29 -13.28 25.86
CA ARG A 322 6.59 -13.72 27.23
C ARG A 322 5.39 -13.35 28.11
N GLY A 323 4.33 -14.17 28.12
CA GLY A 323 3.14 -13.85 28.94
C GLY A 323 1.87 -14.60 28.53
N GLY A 324 0.97 -14.88 29.49
CA GLY A 324 -0.20 -15.76 29.32
C GLY A 324 -1.35 -15.15 28.54
N LEU A 325 -1.21 -13.89 28.12
CA LEU A 325 -2.23 -13.12 27.42
C LEU A 325 -1.54 -12.29 26.35
N ILE A 326 -1.65 -12.73 25.10
CA ILE A 326 -1.11 -12.01 23.96
C ILE A 326 -2.04 -10.84 23.65
N ARG A 327 -1.52 -9.60 23.71
CA ARG A 327 -2.13 -8.44 23.05
C ARG A 327 -1.28 -8.10 21.85
N THR A 328 -1.82 -8.30 20.66
CA THR A 328 -1.12 -7.97 19.41
C THR A 328 -1.65 -6.65 18.86
N ALA A 329 -0.76 -5.70 18.57
CA ALA A 329 -1.04 -4.61 17.63
C ALA A 329 -0.59 -5.11 16.25
N LEU A 330 -1.46 -5.85 15.57
CA LEU A 330 -1.07 -6.52 14.33
C LEU A 330 -0.91 -5.51 13.19
N PRO A 331 0.08 -5.69 12.32
CA PRO A 331 0.13 -4.99 11.04
C PRO A 331 -1.17 -5.26 10.28
N PHE A 332 -1.74 -4.21 9.73
CA PHE A 332 -2.98 -4.28 8.97
C PHE A 332 -2.68 -3.90 7.52
N PRO A 333 -3.31 -4.57 6.52
CA PRO A 333 -4.23 -5.71 6.65
C PRO A 333 -3.55 -7.05 6.96
N ILE A 334 -4.20 -7.86 7.80
CA ILE A 334 -3.77 -9.23 8.12
C ILE A 334 -4.28 -10.18 7.04
N VAL A 335 -3.38 -10.98 6.50
CA VAL A 335 -3.67 -11.99 5.49
C VAL A 335 -3.88 -13.34 6.16
N SER A 336 -2.98 -13.70 7.07
CA SER A 336 -3.04 -14.98 7.78
C SER A 336 -2.21 -14.96 9.05
N ALA A 337 -2.38 -15.96 9.92
CA ALA A 337 -1.49 -16.15 11.04
C ALA A 337 -1.44 -17.60 11.51
N TYR A 338 -0.32 -17.93 12.14
CA TYR A 338 0.08 -19.27 12.51
C TYR A 338 0.69 -19.27 13.90
N LEU A 339 0.39 -20.32 14.66
CA LEU A 339 1.07 -20.64 15.90
C LEU A 339 2.09 -21.75 15.62
N TYR A 340 3.36 -21.46 15.84
CA TYR A 340 4.45 -22.42 15.74
C TYR A 340 5.06 -22.70 17.11
N LYS A 341 5.33 -23.97 17.41
CA LYS A 341 6.12 -24.38 18.58
C LYS A 341 6.73 -25.76 18.30
N PRO A 342 8.01 -26.02 18.61
CA PRO A 342 8.56 -27.38 18.57
C PRO A 342 7.70 -28.37 19.35
N ASP A 343 7.37 -29.52 18.74
CA ASP A 343 6.50 -30.57 19.26
C ASP A 343 5.05 -30.13 19.54
N LEU A 344 4.58 -29.01 18.98
CA LEU A 344 3.21 -28.52 19.15
C LEU A 344 2.17 -29.59 18.81
N CYS A 345 2.40 -30.38 17.76
CA CYS A 345 1.43 -31.41 17.36
C CYS A 345 1.35 -32.56 18.36
N GLN A 346 2.41 -32.79 19.13
CA GLN A 346 2.50 -33.82 20.16
C GLN A 346 1.90 -33.39 21.51
N THR A 347 1.61 -32.09 21.69
CA THR A 347 1.01 -31.57 22.94
C THR A 347 -0.37 -32.18 23.23
N VAL A 348 -0.56 -32.67 24.47
CA VAL A 348 -1.80 -33.31 24.94
C VAL A 348 -2.94 -32.30 25.06
N ILE A 349 -2.66 -31.15 25.64
CA ILE A 349 -3.61 -30.04 25.73
C ILE A 349 -3.40 -29.16 24.51
N LYS A 350 -4.48 -28.89 23.77
CA LYS A 350 -4.40 -28.04 22.57
C LYS A 350 -4.66 -26.56 22.91
N PRO A 351 -3.99 -25.63 22.22
CA PRO A 351 -4.28 -24.21 22.28
C PRO A 351 -5.76 -23.88 22.07
N ARG A 352 -6.22 -22.77 22.66
CA ARG A 352 -7.59 -22.29 22.50
C ARG A 352 -7.61 -20.81 22.16
N PHE A 353 -8.60 -20.41 21.38
CA PHE A 353 -8.81 -19.04 20.95
C PHE A 353 -10.14 -18.49 21.48
N SER A 354 -10.19 -17.20 21.79
CA SER A 354 -11.42 -16.49 22.11
C SER A 354 -11.44 -15.08 21.50
N LEU A 355 -12.52 -14.77 20.79
CA LEU A 355 -12.84 -13.44 20.28
C LEU A 355 -13.54 -12.62 21.38
N LYS A 356 -13.05 -11.41 21.68
CA LYS A 356 -13.67 -10.50 22.67
C LYS A 356 -13.84 -11.10 24.08
N GLY A 357 -13.08 -12.15 24.42
CA GLY A 357 -13.26 -12.88 25.67
C GLY A 357 -14.55 -13.71 25.72
N GLY A 358 -15.18 -13.96 24.58
CA GLY A 358 -16.34 -14.82 24.42
C GLY A 358 -15.98 -16.32 24.47
N ARG A 359 -16.75 -17.15 23.77
CA ARG A 359 -16.61 -18.61 23.82
C ARG A 359 -15.21 -19.05 23.35
N TRP A 360 -14.55 -19.84 24.19
CA TRP A 360 -13.29 -20.49 23.85
C TRP A 360 -13.49 -21.59 22.80
N GLN A 361 -12.71 -21.52 21.73
CA GLN A 361 -12.68 -22.47 20.63
C GLN A 361 -11.36 -23.23 20.69
N LYS A 362 -11.40 -24.56 20.55
CA LYS A 362 -10.18 -25.38 20.46
C LYS A 362 -9.56 -25.16 19.09
N LEU A 363 -8.26 -24.88 19.06
CA LEU A 363 -7.51 -24.85 17.81
C LEU A 363 -7.19 -26.29 17.37
N THR A 364 -7.46 -26.60 16.10
CA THR A 364 -7.32 -27.93 15.49
C THR A 364 -6.55 -27.84 14.18
N GLY A 365 -6.14 -28.96 13.58
CA GLY A 365 -5.38 -28.96 12.33
C GLY A 365 -3.91 -28.59 12.55
N CYS A 366 -3.22 -29.38 13.37
CA CYS A 366 -1.77 -29.22 13.55
C CYS A 366 -1.02 -30.06 12.52
N GLN A 367 -0.13 -29.43 11.78
CA GLN A 367 0.77 -30.06 10.81
C GLN A 367 2.15 -29.42 10.95
N ASP A 368 3.22 -30.22 10.92
CA ASP A 368 4.61 -29.73 10.99
C ASP A 368 4.85 -28.77 12.15
N ASP A 369 4.24 -29.07 13.31
CA ASP A 369 4.30 -28.27 14.53
C ASP A 369 3.73 -26.84 14.42
N ILE A 370 2.88 -26.64 13.42
CA ILE A 370 2.17 -25.40 13.12
C ILE A 370 0.67 -25.63 13.25
N ILE A 371 -0.04 -24.66 13.83
CA ILE A 371 -1.49 -24.56 13.80
C ILE A 371 -1.87 -23.25 13.09
N LYS A 372 -2.63 -23.36 12.00
CA LYS A 372 -3.28 -22.20 11.37
C LYS A 372 -4.34 -21.64 12.30
N ILE A 373 -4.23 -20.35 12.60
CA ILE A 373 -5.19 -19.64 13.46
C ILE A 373 -5.98 -18.57 12.69
N THR A 374 -5.63 -18.33 11.43
CA THR A 374 -6.34 -17.49 10.42
C THR A 374 -7.84 -17.50 10.56
N ASP A 375 -8.46 -18.67 10.66
CA ASP A 375 -9.92 -18.79 10.63
C ASP A 375 -10.60 -18.24 11.91
N HIS A 376 -9.82 -17.78 12.88
CA HIS A 376 -10.30 -17.31 14.18
C HIS A 376 -10.16 -15.80 14.39
N PHE A 377 -9.34 -15.08 13.62
CA PHE A 377 -9.36 -13.61 13.56
C PHE A 377 -9.91 -13.17 12.21
N PRO A 378 -10.50 -11.99 12.12
CA PRO A 378 -10.91 -11.49 10.82
C PRO A 378 -9.67 -11.25 9.97
N THR A 379 -9.60 -11.96 8.84
CA THR A 379 -8.64 -11.75 7.77
C THR A 379 -9.24 -10.87 6.69
N GLY A 380 -8.38 -10.13 6.02
CA GLY A 380 -8.79 -9.35 4.86
C GLY A 380 -9.59 -8.09 5.19
N GLU A 381 -10.19 -7.58 4.12
CA GLU A 381 -10.64 -6.20 3.98
C GLU A 381 -11.97 -5.96 4.72
N GLY A 382 -11.96 -5.50 5.97
CA GLY A 382 -13.24 -5.12 6.59
C GLY A 382 -13.30 -4.93 8.09
N THR A 383 -12.28 -5.30 8.85
CA THR A 383 -12.29 -5.04 10.30
C THR A 383 -10.94 -4.53 10.76
N TYR A 384 -10.92 -3.29 11.22
CA TYR A 384 -9.81 -2.78 12.02
C TYR A 384 -9.61 -3.71 13.23
N PRO A 385 -8.38 -4.05 13.63
CA PRO A 385 -8.14 -4.78 14.87
C PRO A 385 -8.26 -3.81 16.05
N THR A 386 -9.42 -3.17 16.24
CA THR A 386 -9.78 -2.62 17.55
C THR A 386 -10.19 -3.74 18.50
N GLU A 387 -10.49 -4.92 17.94
CA GLU A 387 -10.93 -6.07 18.69
C GLU A 387 -9.77 -6.78 19.40
N LYS A 388 -10.03 -7.14 20.65
CA LYS A 388 -9.08 -7.92 21.46
C LYS A 388 -9.31 -9.40 21.21
N TYR A 389 -8.22 -10.09 20.87
CA TYR A 389 -8.18 -11.53 20.72
C TYR A 389 -7.39 -12.14 21.88
N PHE A 390 -7.75 -13.36 22.24
CA PHE A 390 -7.10 -14.07 23.34
C PHE A 390 -6.69 -15.46 22.87
N LEU A 391 -5.43 -15.78 23.09
CA LEU A 391 -4.86 -17.10 22.85
C LEU A 391 -4.46 -17.71 24.19
N LEU A 392 -5.11 -18.82 24.55
CA LEU A 392 -4.77 -19.61 25.73
C LEU A 392 -3.84 -20.75 25.30
N LEU A 393 -2.62 -20.70 25.80
CA LEU A 393 -1.56 -21.65 25.49
C LEU A 393 -1.33 -22.58 26.70
N PRO A 394 -1.29 -23.90 26.49
CA PRO A 394 -1.11 -24.86 27.57
C PRO A 394 0.35 -25.18 27.89
N PHE A 395 1.29 -24.35 27.41
CA PHE A 395 2.73 -24.54 27.53
C PHE A 395 3.40 -23.23 27.97
N SER A 396 4.69 -23.30 28.33
CA SER A 396 5.48 -22.12 28.70
C SER A 396 5.43 -21.09 27.59
N LEU A 397 5.24 -19.84 27.99
CA LEU A 397 4.98 -18.75 27.07
C LEU A 397 6.24 -18.32 26.31
N THR A 398 7.39 -18.90 26.65
CA THR A 398 8.68 -18.70 26.02
C THR A 398 8.94 -19.61 24.82
N ASP A 399 8.11 -20.65 24.62
CA ASP A 399 8.45 -21.78 23.75
C ASP A 399 7.65 -21.79 22.44
N TYR A 400 7.14 -20.64 22.00
CA TYR A 400 6.34 -20.53 20.79
C TYR A 400 6.60 -19.24 20.01
N GLN A 401 6.18 -19.25 18.76
CA GLN A 401 6.14 -18.09 17.89
C GLN A 401 4.73 -17.92 17.33
N LEU A 402 4.25 -16.69 17.32
CA LEU A 402 3.09 -16.29 16.56
C LEU A 402 3.58 -15.61 15.28
N LEU A 403 3.30 -16.22 14.14
CA LEU A 403 3.66 -15.71 12.82
C LEU A 403 2.42 -15.06 12.22
N THR A 404 2.44 -13.74 12.05
CA THR A 404 1.32 -13.01 11.44
C THR A 404 1.74 -12.46 10.10
N GLN A 405 1.14 -12.99 9.04
CA GLN A 405 1.32 -12.52 7.68
C GLN A 405 0.42 -11.32 7.42
N PHE A 406 0.98 -10.29 6.83
CA PHE A 406 0.28 -9.08 6.45
C PHE A 406 0.61 -8.70 5.01
N GLN A 407 -0.17 -7.76 4.50
CA GLN A 407 0.06 -7.11 3.22
C GLN A 407 0.39 -5.63 3.47
N THR A 408 1.41 -5.15 2.78
CA THR A 408 1.68 -3.73 2.57
C THR A 408 1.71 -3.49 1.06
N ALA A 409 1.43 -2.27 0.59
CA ALA A 409 1.60 -1.96 -0.82
C ALA A 409 3.06 -2.24 -1.19
N SER A 410 3.32 -3.05 -2.21
CA SER A 410 4.70 -3.44 -2.52
C SER A 410 5.59 -2.24 -2.86
N LYS A 411 4.97 -1.17 -3.35
CA LYS A 411 5.63 0.08 -3.71
C LYS A 411 5.93 0.98 -2.50
N SER A 412 5.26 0.77 -1.35
CA SER A 412 5.60 1.45 -0.09
C SER A 412 6.67 0.75 0.73
N ILE A 413 7.08 -0.46 0.32
CA ILE A 413 8.28 -1.08 0.88
C ILE A 413 9.47 -0.30 0.31
N PRO A 414 10.31 0.35 1.14
CA PRO A 414 11.50 1.02 0.64
C PRO A 414 12.42 -0.02 -0.02
N HIS A 415 12.78 0.18 -1.29
CA HIS A 415 13.63 -0.75 -2.06
C HIS A 415 15.07 -0.25 -2.14
N LEU A 416 16.00 -1.19 -2.24
CA LEU A 416 17.38 -0.89 -2.61
C LEU A 416 17.46 -0.71 -4.14
N ASN A 417 18.14 0.34 -4.57
CA ASN A 417 18.51 0.59 -5.96
C ASN A 417 19.85 -0.10 -6.28
N ASP A 418 20.12 -0.36 -7.54
CA ASP A 418 21.46 -0.77 -7.97
C ASP A 418 22.48 0.34 -7.61
N GLY A 419 23.57 -0.05 -6.96
CA GLY A 419 24.60 0.82 -6.41
C GLY A 419 24.38 1.22 -4.95
N ALA A 420 24.80 2.44 -4.62
CA ALA A 420 24.77 2.97 -3.26
C ALA A 420 23.35 3.31 -2.79
N ASN A 421 23.03 2.86 -1.58
CA ASN A 421 21.76 3.09 -0.90
C ASN A 421 21.99 3.70 0.47
N ASP A 422 21.37 4.85 0.70
CA ASP A 422 21.39 5.52 1.99
C ASP A 422 20.20 5.06 2.83
N ILE A 423 20.50 4.47 3.99
CA ILE A 423 19.52 3.91 4.90
C ILE A 423 19.55 4.69 6.20
N GLU A 424 18.39 5.19 6.61
CA GLU A 424 18.18 5.78 7.92
C GLU A 424 17.19 4.93 8.72
N LEU A 425 17.60 4.56 9.93
CA LEU A 425 16.73 3.98 10.94
C LEU A 425 16.42 5.06 11.98
N LYS A 426 15.15 5.42 12.12
CA LYS A 426 14.65 6.39 13.11
C LYS A 426 13.72 5.67 14.09
N GLU A 427 13.54 6.30 15.26
CA GLU A 427 12.68 5.84 16.38
C GLU A 427 13.33 4.71 17.20
N ALA A 428 13.26 4.58 18.54
CA ALA A 428 12.78 5.41 19.64
C ALA A 428 13.81 5.43 20.77
N LEU A 429 13.91 6.59 21.45
CA LEU A 429 14.55 6.70 22.76
C LEU A 429 14.12 5.52 23.66
N ASN A 430 15.10 4.85 24.28
CA ASN A 430 14.97 3.82 25.32
C ASN A 430 14.82 2.34 24.88
N SER A 431 15.10 1.96 23.62
CA SER A 431 15.23 0.54 23.22
C SER A 431 16.35 0.34 22.20
N ASP A 432 17.00 -0.82 22.22
CA ASP A 432 17.95 -1.20 21.16
C ASP A 432 17.15 -1.82 20.00
N ILE A 433 17.44 -1.41 18.77
CA ILE A 433 16.71 -1.86 17.56
C ILE A 433 17.73 -2.37 16.56
N LYS A 434 17.47 -3.54 15.98
CA LYS A 434 18.28 -4.09 14.90
C LYS A 434 17.50 -4.03 13.59
N LEU A 435 18.04 -3.32 12.62
CA LEU A 435 17.68 -3.43 11.21
C LEU A 435 18.64 -4.42 10.54
N GLU A 436 18.13 -5.41 9.82
CA GLU A 436 18.92 -6.41 9.11
C GLU A 436 18.44 -6.57 7.68
N PHE A 437 19.36 -6.62 6.72
CA PHE A 437 19.11 -6.95 5.33
C PHE A 437 19.71 -8.31 5.03
N GLY A 438 18.93 -9.19 4.39
CA GLY A 438 19.40 -10.49 3.91
C GLY A 438 19.61 -10.49 2.40
N TYR A 439 20.65 -11.21 1.95
CA TYR A 439 21.06 -11.30 0.54
C TYR A 439 21.26 -12.75 0.10
N VAL A 440 21.00 -12.99 -1.18
CA VAL A 440 21.37 -14.24 -1.88
C VAL A 440 22.24 -13.92 -3.10
N PRO A 441 23.19 -14.79 -3.47
CA PRO A 441 23.92 -14.66 -4.73
C PRO A 441 22.97 -14.67 -5.94
N LEU A 442 23.29 -13.88 -6.96
CA LEU A 442 22.68 -13.99 -8.29
C LEU A 442 23.50 -15.01 -9.10
N ASP A 443 22.94 -16.22 -9.28
CA ASP A 443 23.54 -17.30 -10.09
C ASP A 443 23.63 -16.94 -11.59
#